data_AF-A0A7Z9XR38-F1
#
_entry.id   AF-A0A7Z9XR38-F1
#
_cell.length_a   1.000
_cell.length_b   1.000
_cell.length_c   1.000
_cell.angle_alpha   90.00
_cell.angle_beta   90.00
_cell.angle_gamma   90.00
#
_symmetry.space_group_name_H-M   'P 1'
#
loop_
_entity.id
_entity.type
_entity.pdbx_description
1 polymer ?
#
loop_
_entity_poly.entity_id
_entity_poly.type
_entity_poly.pdbx_seq_one_letter_code
_entity_poly.pdbx_strand_id
1 'polypeptide(L)'
;MSEDTPHIESVKQYLQQLQDRICRQLAETDGGDGFLEDSWEREQGGGGRSRVLEGGRVFEKAGVNFSHVHGDQLPGSATAARPELAGRSFEALGVSLVIHPLNPYVPTSHANVRFFIAEKPGEDPVWWFGGGYDLTPYYGFEEDAVHWHRTAKTTCEPFGEDVYPRYKQWCDEYFYLKHRNEPRGIGGLFF
;
A
#
# COMPACT_ATOMS: atom_id res chain seq x y z
N MET A 1 4.94 -18.47 21.37
CA MET A 1 4.74 -17.19 20.65
C MET A 1 4.68 -16.11 21.70
N SER A 2 5.48 -15.05 21.58
CA SER A 2 5.42 -13.90 22.49
C SER A 2 4.05 -13.22 22.39
N GLU A 3 3.60 -12.56 23.47
CA GLU A 3 2.35 -11.78 23.49
C GLU A 3 2.31 -10.65 22.43
N ASP A 4 3.48 -10.26 21.88
CA ASP A 4 3.63 -9.17 20.91
C ASP A 4 3.61 -9.62 19.43
N THR A 5 3.39 -10.89 19.13
CA THR A 5 3.34 -11.36 17.72
C THR A 5 2.00 -10.96 17.08
N PRO A 6 1.98 -10.21 15.97
CA PRO A 6 0.73 -9.80 15.33
C PRO A 6 -0.10 -11.00 14.85
N HIS A 7 -1.40 -10.99 15.12
CA HIS A 7 -2.33 -11.96 14.57
C HIS A 7 -2.56 -11.68 13.08
N ILE A 8 -1.98 -12.51 12.21
CA ILE A 8 -2.05 -12.34 10.75
C ILE A 8 -3.49 -12.27 10.23
N GLU A 9 -4.41 -13.04 10.82
CA GLU A 9 -5.81 -13.03 10.43
C GLU A 9 -6.47 -11.66 10.70
N SER A 10 -6.11 -10.99 11.79
CA SER A 10 -6.58 -9.63 12.08
C SER A 10 -6.09 -8.62 11.04
N VAL A 11 -4.83 -8.75 10.61
CA VAL A 11 -4.26 -7.90 9.55
C VAL A 11 -4.95 -8.17 8.21
N LYS A 12 -5.16 -9.44 7.88
CA LYS A 12 -5.87 -9.87 6.66
C LYS A 12 -7.28 -9.32 6.61
N GLN A 13 -8.05 -9.47 7.68
CA GLN A 13 -9.41 -8.95 7.78
C GLN A 13 -9.43 -7.43 7.63
N TYR A 14 -8.52 -6.72 8.29
CA TYR A 14 -8.39 -5.27 8.15
C TYR A 14 -8.12 -4.85 6.70
N LEU A 15 -7.17 -5.51 6.02
CA LEU A 15 -6.79 -5.19 4.65
C LEU A 15 -7.93 -5.48 3.65
N GLN A 16 -8.64 -6.59 3.81
CA GLN A 16 -9.82 -6.89 2.99
C GLN A 16 -10.93 -5.83 3.17
N GLN A 17 -11.20 -5.44 4.42
CA GLN A 17 -12.17 -4.37 4.72
C GLN A 17 -11.70 -3.00 4.22
N LEU A 18 -10.39 -2.74 4.20
CA LEU A 18 -9.82 -1.52 3.64
C LEU A 18 -10.08 -1.45 2.13
N GLN A 19 -9.81 -2.53 1.40
CA GLN A 19 -10.14 -2.64 -0.03
C GLN A 19 -11.65 -2.41 -0.26
N ASP A 20 -12.51 -3.03 0.55
CA ASP A 20 -13.96 -2.88 0.45
C ASP A 20 -14.41 -1.43 0.64
N ARG A 21 -13.91 -0.74 1.66
CA ARG A 21 -14.26 0.66 1.93
C ARG A 21 -13.79 1.60 0.84
N ILE A 22 -12.56 1.43 0.35
CA ILE A 22 -11.99 2.29 -0.70
C ILE A 22 -12.76 2.11 -2.01
N CYS A 23 -12.97 0.85 -2.44
CA CYS A 23 -13.72 0.57 -3.67
C CYS A 23 -15.15 1.12 -3.60
N ARG A 24 -15.82 0.99 -2.44
CA ARG A 24 -17.16 1.53 -2.25
C ARG A 24 -17.19 3.05 -2.39
N GLN A 25 -16.30 3.77 -1.72
CA GLN A 25 -16.25 5.24 -1.79
C GLN A 25 -15.92 5.75 -3.19
N LEU A 26 -14.99 5.08 -3.89
CA LEU A 26 -14.65 5.42 -5.27
C LEU A 26 -15.81 5.14 -6.22
N ALA A 27 -16.50 4.00 -6.09
CA ALA A 27 -17.67 3.69 -6.91
C ALA A 27 -18.83 4.68 -6.67
N GLU A 28 -19.09 5.04 -5.40
CA GLU A 28 -20.07 6.08 -5.03
C GLU A 28 -19.72 7.43 -5.66
N THR A 29 -18.44 7.78 -5.72
CA THR A 29 -17.96 9.05 -6.32
C THR A 29 -18.05 9.03 -7.84
N ASP A 30 -17.76 7.89 -8.49
CA ASP A 30 -17.83 7.76 -9.94
C ASP A 30 -19.28 7.74 -10.46
N GLY A 31 -20.19 7.08 -9.73
CA GLY A 31 -21.59 6.93 -10.09
C GLY A 31 -21.84 6.04 -11.32
N GLY A 32 -20.84 5.26 -11.74
CA GLY A 32 -20.91 4.24 -12.80
C GLY A 32 -21.14 2.82 -12.25
N ASP A 33 -20.77 1.81 -13.05
CA ASP A 33 -21.00 0.39 -12.75
C ASP A 33 -20.08 -0.17 -11.63
N GLY A 34 -19.13 0.63 -11.15
CA GLY A 34 -18.23 0.28 -10.05
C GLY A 34 -17.03 -0.57 -10.47
N PHE A 35 -16.52 -1.38 -9.54
CA PHE A 35 -15.35 -2.21 -9.76
C PHE A 35 -15.74 -3.62 -10.22
N LEU A 36 -15.01 -4.12 -11.21
CA LEU A 36 -14.97 -5.55 -11.55
C LEU A 36 -13.96 -6.24 -10.63
N GLU A 37 -14.36 -7.34 -10.00
CA GLU A 37 -13.49 -8.14 -9.15
C GLU A 37 -13.02 -9.41 -9.88
N ASP A 38 -11.72 -9.65 -9.82
CA ASP A 38 -11.08 -10.89 -10.22
C ASP A 38 -10.39 -11.52 -9.00
N SER A 39 -10.91 -12.67 -8.57
CA SER A 39 -10.36 -13.46 -7.47
C SER A 39 -9.49 -14.57 -8.03
N TRP A 40 -8.26 -14.65 -7.55
CA TRP A 40 -7.26 -15.58 -8.09
C TRP A 40 -6.47 -16.27 -6.98
N GLU A 41 -5.95 -17.45 -7.31
CA GLU A 41 -5.09 -18.26 -6.45
C GLU A 41 -3.73 -18.46 -7.11
N ARG A 42 -2.69 -18.63 -6.30
CA ARG A 42 -1.34 -18.90 -6.78
C ARG A 42 -0.98 -20.36 -6.49
N GLU A 43 -0.52 -21.08 -7.50
CA GLU A 43 -0.11 -22.48 -7.38
C GLU A 43 0.98 -22.69 -6.31
N GLN A 44 1.82 -21.68 -6.07
CA GLN A 44 2.90 -21.67 -5.09
C GLN A 44 2.46 -21.25 -3.67
N GLY A 45 1.17 -20.97 -3.45
CA GLY A 45 0.62 -20.57 -2.16
C GLY A 45 0.02 -19.15 -2.16
N GLY A 46 -1.19 -19.05 -1.61
CA GLY A 46 -1.94 -17.81 -1.46
C GLY A 46 -2.78 -17.41 -2.67
N GLY A 47 -3.07 -16.12 -2.78
CA GLY A 47 -3.96 -15.57 -3.80
C GLY A 47 -4.24 -14.08 -3.59
N GLY A 48 -5.31 -13.59 -4.21
CA GLY A 48 -5.70 -12.19 -4.10
C GLY A 48 -7.06 -11.87 -4.71
N ARG A 49 -7.46 -10.61 -4.51
CA ARG A 49 -8.63 -9.99 -5.13
C ARG A 49 -8.16 -8.74 -5.85
N SER A 50 -8.17 -8.78 -7.16
CA SER A 50 -7.91 -7.60 -8.00
C SER A 50 -9.24 -6.91 -8.26
N ARG A 51 -9.33 -5.61 -7.97
CA ARG A 51 -10.52 -4.81 -8.31
C ARG A 51 -10.15 -3.70 -9.26
N VAL A 52 -10.80 -3.67 -10.42
CA VAL A 52 -10.51 -2.70 -11.47
C VAL A 52 -11.79 -1.98 -11.89
N LEU A 53 -11.73 -0.65 -11.97
CA LEU A 53 -12.72 0.21 -12.60
C LEU A 53 -12.04 0.87 -13.80
N GLU A 54 -12.65 0.78 -14.98
CA GLU A 54 -12.15 1.34 -16.24
C GLU A 54 -13.28 2.06 -16.98
N GLY A 55 -12.95 3.18 -17.63
CA GLY A 55 -13.92 3.95 -18.41
C GLY A 55 -15.04 4.58 -17.56
N GLY A 56 -14.73 4.92 -16.30
CA GLY A 56 -15.64 5.59 -15.39
C GLY A 56 -15.90 7.06 -15.76
N ARG A 57 -16.81 7.69 -15.02
CA ARG A 57 -17.19 9.09 -15.25
C ARG A 57 -16.22 10.09 -14.61
N VAL A 58 -15.67 9.72 -13.47
CA VAL A 58 -14.69 10.51 -12.70
C VAL A 58 -13.31 9.87 -12.79
N PHE A 59 -13.24 8.53 -12.74
CA PHE A 59 -12.00 7.78 -12.83
C PHE A 59 -11.84 7.14 -14.21
N GLU A 60 -10.82 7.55 -14.96
CA GLU A 60 -10.46 6.91 -16.23
C GLU A 60 -10.04 5.46 -15.97
N LYS A 61 -9.23 5.24 -14.93
CA LYS A 61 -8.81 3.91 -14.48
C LYS A 61 -8.49 3.90 -12.98
N ALA A 62 -9.00 2.92 -12.25
CA ALA A 62 -8.72 2.72 -10.84
C ALA A 62 -8.46 1.24 -10.55
N GLY A 63 -7.34 0.93 -9.91
CA GLY A 63 -7.01 -0.41 -9.44
C GLY A 63 -6.85 -0.42 -7.92
N VAL A 64 -7.53 -1.33 -7.23
CA VAL A 64 -7.39 -1.54 -5.77
C VAL A 64 -7.23 -3.03 -5.53
N ASN A 65 -6.00 -3.47 -5.29
CA ASN A 65 -5.66 -4.88 -5.28
C ASN A 65 -5.30 -5.33 -3.86
N PHE A 66 -5.89 -6.43 -3.44
CA PHE A 66 -5.51 -7.18 -2.25
C PHE A 66 -4.77 -8.45 -2.66
N SER A 67 -3.70 -8.78 -1.95
CA SER A 67 -3.02 -10.08 -2.08
C SER A 67 -2.63 -10.60 -0.72
N HIS A 68 -2.64 -11.92 -0.56
CA HIS A 68 -2.06 -12.67 0.55
C HIS A 68 -1.33 -13.87 -0.04
N VAL A 69 0.00 -13.81 -0.07
CA VAL A 69 0.87 -14.85 -0.60
C VAL A 69 1.67 -15.48 0.52
N HIS A 70 1.92 -16.79 0.42
CA HIS A 70 2.70 -17.53 1.41
C HIS A 70 3.55 -18.58 0.73
N GLY A 71 4.59 -19.05 1.42
CA GLY A 71 5.45 -20.12 0.92
C GLY A 71 6.43 -20.62 1.98
N ASP A 72 7.02 -21.79 1.72
CA ASP A 72 7.89 -22.46 2.68
C ASP A 72 9.28 -21.84 2.80
N GLN A 73 9.73 -21.12 1.77
CA GLN A 73 11.04 -20.48 1.71
C GLN A 73 11.00 -19.20 0.87
N LEU A 74 11.70 -18.16 1.34
CA LEU A 74 11.95 -16.98 0.52
C LEU A 74 12.96 -17.25 -0.61
N PRO A 75 12.85 -16.54 -1.75
CA PRO A 75 13.86 -16.58 -2.80
C PRO A 75 15.24 -16.16 -2.28
N GLY A 76 16.32 -16.73 -2.84
CA GLY A 76 17.69 -16.40 -2.44
C GLY A 76 18.05 -14.92 -2.56
N SER A 77 17.38 -14.17 -3.44
CA SER A 77 17.54 -12.71 -3.56
C SER A 77 17.00 -11.95 -2.34
N ALA A 78 15.96 -12.45 -1.67
CA ALA A 78 15.37 -11.84 -0.49
C ALA A 78 16.19 -12.14 0.78
N THR A 79 16.83 -13.29 0.85
CA THR A 79 17.65 -13.70 2.01
C THR A 79 19.08 -13.16 1.96
N ALA A 80 19.59 -12.77 0.79
CA ALA A 80 20.93 -12.18 0.64
C ALA A 80 21.11 -10.89 1.46
N ALA A 81 20.05 -10.08 1.57
CA ALA A 81 20.07 -8.84 2.37
C ALA A 81 19.61 -9.06 3.83
N ARG A 82 19.03 -10.23 4.15
CA ARG A 82 18.43 -10.58 5.44
C ARG A 82 18.69 -12.06 5.77
N PRO A 83 19.92 -12.43 6.18
CA PRO A 83 20.30 -13.82 6.42
C PRO A 83 19.41 -14.52 7.46
N GLU A 84 18.84 -13.77 8.41
CA GLU A 84 17.89 -14.23 9.42
C GLU A 84 16.60 -14.83 8.85
N LEU A 85 16.28 -14.55 7.59
CA LEU A 85 15.11 -15.08 6.90
C LEU A 85 15.36 -16.42 6.19
N ALA A 86 16.61 -16.89 6.17
CA ALA A 86 16.96 -18.14 5.51
C ALA A 86 16.31 -19.35 6.19
N GLY A 87 15.62 -20.19 5.41
CA GLY A 87 14.96 -21.40 5.91
C GLY A 87 13.69 -21.14 6.72
N ARG A 88 13.13 -19.93 6.65
CA ARG A 88 11.84 -19.57 7.26
C ARG A 88 10.72 -19.69 6.23
N SER A 89 9.55 -20.16 6.68
CA SER A 89 8.30 -19.94 5.93
C SER A 89 7.95 -18.45 5.99
N PHE A 90 7.17 -17.97 5.02
CA PHE A 90 6.77 -16.57 4.98
C PHE A 90 5.32 -16.40 4.58
N GLU A 91 4.75 -15.30 5.05
CA GLU A 91 3.47 -14.77 4.59
C GLU A 91 3.63 -13.26 4.32
N ALA A 92 3.06 -12.81 3.21
CA ALA A 92 3.01 -11.41 2.83
C ALA A 92 1.61 -11.05 2.35
N LEU A 93 1.01 -10.03 2.96
CA LEU A 93 -0.30 -9.54 2.59
C LEU A 93 -0.31 -8.04 2.49
N GLY A 94 -1.13 -7.50 1.59
CA GLY A 94 -1.16 -6.07 1.35
C GLY A 94 -2.34 -5.63 0.52
N VAL A 95 -2.67 -4.34 0.65
CA VAL A 95 -3.49 -3.60 -0.31
C VAL A 95 -2.60 -2.61 -1.03
N SER A 96 -2.69 -2.58 -2.36
CA SER A 96 -2.01 -1.61 -3.20
C SER A 96 -2.99 -1.04 -4.21
N LEU A 97 -2.94 0.27 -4.41
CA LEU A 97 -3.85 0.96 -5.31
C LEU A 97 -3.19 2.10 -6.08
N VAL A 98 -3.69 2.33 -7.29
CA VAL A 98 -3.40 3.50 -8.12
C VAL A 98 -4.70 3.96 -8.76
N ILE A 99 -4.99 5.25 -8.63
CA ILE A 99 -6.22 5.86 -9.13
C ILE A 99 -5.84 6.96 -10.12
N HIS A 100 -6.35 6.86 -11.34
CA HIS A 100 -6.18 7.84 -12.42
C HIS A 100 -7.54 8.49 -12.72
N PRO A 101 -7.74 9.74 -12.28
CA PRO A 101 -8.92 10.52 -12.62
C PRO A 101 -8.94 10.90 -14.10
N LEU A 102 -10.14 11.07 -14.65
CA LEU A 102 -10.36 11.55 -16.02
C LEU A 102 -10.09 13.07 -16.14
N ASN A 103 -10.40 13.84 -15.10
CA ASN A 103 -10.21 15.29 -15.09
C ASN A 103 -8.78 15.65 -14.66
N PRO A 104 -8.00 16.40 -15.46
CA PRO A 104 -6.60 16.73 -15.12
C PRO A 104 -6.43 17.64 -13.89
N TYR A 105 -7.50 18.25 -13.40
CA TYR A 105 -7.49 19.00 -12.13
C TYR A 105 -7.64 18.10 -10.91
N VAL A 106 -7.89 16.81 -11.09
CA VAL A 106 -7.88 15.82 -10.01
C VAL A 106 -6.56 15.02 -10.11
N PRO A 107 -5.72 15.01 -9.07
CA PRO A 107 -4.44 14.31 -9.10
C PRO A 107 -4.55 12.79 -9.24
N THR A 108 -3.55 12.17 -9.86
CA THR A 108 -3.33 10.73 -9.65
C THR A 108 -2.91 10.49 -8.20
N SER A 109 -3.38 9.40 -7.61
CA SER A 109 -2.99 9.00 -6.24
C SER A 109 -2.58 7.54 -6.18
N HIS A 110 -1.62 7.24 -5.32
CA HIS A 110 -1.18 5.89 -5.01
C HIS A 110 -1.22 5.66 -3.50
N ALA A 111 -1.52 4.42 -3.09
CA ALA A 111 -1.35 3.98 -1.71
C ALA A 111 -0.98 2.50 -1.62
N ASN A 112 -0.24 2.15 -0.57
CA ASN A 112 0.12 0.78 -0.23
C ASN A 112 0.13 0.60 1.29
N VAL A 113 -0.42 -0.50 1.78
CA VAL A 113 -0.20 -0.97 3.16
C VAL A 113 0.01 -2.48 3.10
N ARG A 114 1.12 -2.96 3.64
CA ARG A 114 1.52 -4.36 3.61
C ARG A 114 2.11 -4.81 4.94
N PHE A 115 1.96 -6.09 5.21
CA PHE A 115 2.51 -6.80 6.35
C PHE A 115 3.28 -8.02 5.85
N PHE A 116 4.42 -8.27 6.49
CA PHE A 116 5.26 -9.44 6.24
C PHE A 116 5.57 -10.12 7.57
N ILE A 117 5.52 -11.45 7.58
CA ILE A 117 5.97 -12.29 8.69
C ILE A 117 6.74 -13.50 8.15
N ALA A 118 7.83 -13.86 8.81
CA ALA A 118 8.60 -15.06 8.54
C ALA A 118 8.84 -15.88 9.81
N GLU A 119 8.52 -17.16 9.74
CA GLU A 119 8.47 -18.07 10.89
C GLU A 119 9.38 -19.27 10.70
N LYS A 120 9.90 -19.78 11.82
CA LYS A 120 10.67 -21.02 11.85
C LYS A 120 10.44 -21.71 13.18
N PRO A 121 10.14 -23.03 13.19
CA PRO A 121 9.93 -23.75 14.43
C PRO A 121 11.11 -23.58 15.40
N GLY A 122 10.81 -23.16 16.63
CA GLY A 122 11.81 -22.95 17.68
C GLY A 122 12.55 -21.60 17.64
N GLU A 123 12.22 -20.70 16.71
CA GLU A 123 12.75 -19.34 16.65
C GLU A 123 11.63 -18.30 16.71
N ASP A 124 11.92 -17.11 17.26
CA ASP A 124 10.96 -16.00 17.24
C ASP A 124 10.69 -15.53 15.80
N PRO A 125 9.45 -15.12 15.47
CA PRO A 125 9.10 -14.65 14.13
C PRO A 125 9.75 -13.31 13.81
N VAL A 126 10.12 -13.10 12.54
CA VAL A 126 10.59 -11.81 12.02
C VAL A 126 9.46 -11.18 11.24
N TRP A 127 9.04 -9.97 11.60
CA TRP A 127 7.91 -9.30 10.95
C TRP A 127 8.13 -7.80 10.83
N TRP A 128 7.45 -7.20 9.85
CA TRP A 128 7.41 -5.75 9.69
C TRP A 128 6.17 -5.33 8.87
N PHE A 129 5.75 -4.09 9.09
CA PHE A 129 4.84 -3.39 8.18
C PHE A 129 5.64 -2.56 7.18
N GLY A 130 5.00 -2.25 6.07
CA GLY A 130 5.45 -1.21 5.16
C GLY A 130 4.25 -0.57 4.48
N GLY A 131 4.44 0.60 3.90
CA GLY A 131 3.34 1.28 3.23
C GLY A 131 3.62 2.73 2.91
N GLY A 132 2.54 3.46 2.68
CA GLY A 132 2.58 4.85 2.30
C GLY A 132 1.45 5.23 1.37
N TYR A 133 1.36 6.52 1.11
CA TYR A 133 0.50 7.06 0.08
C TYR A 133 1.10 8.36 -0.45
N ASP A 134 0.84 8.67 -1.72
CA ASP A 134 1.40 9.84 -2.37
C ASP A 134 0.47 10.40 -3.45
N LEU A 135 0.63 11.69 -3.74
CA LEU A 135 -0.21 12.44 -4.67
C LEU A 135 0.61 12.99 -5.83
N THR A 136 0.11 12.80 -7.05
CA THR A 136 0.73 13.20 -8.31
C THR A 136 -0.21 14.12 -9.08
N PRO A 137 -0.20 15.43 -8.78
CA PRO A 137 -1.01 16.41 -9.50
C PRO A 137 -0.47 16.68 -10.91
N TYR A 138 -1.38 16.91 -11.86
CA TYR A 138 -1.03 17.45 -13.18
C TYR A 138 -1.05 18.98 -13.15
N TYR A 139 -2.18 19.54 -12.68
CA TYR A 139 -2.31 20.94 -12.30
C TYR A 139 -2.49 21.00 -10.79
N GLY A 140 -1.47 21.50 -10.07
CA GLY A 140 -1.47 21.52 -8.61
C GLY A 140 -2.17 22.74 -8.03
N PHE A 141 -2.88 22.53 -6.92
CA PHE A 141 -3.46 23.58 -6.08
C PHE A 141 -2.81 23.56 -4.70
N GLU A 142 -2.47 24.74 -4.16
CA GLU A 142 -1.81 24.84 -2.87
C GLU A 142 -2.69 24.31 -1.73
N GLU A 143 -3.99 24.58 -1.77
CA GLU A 143 -4.97 24.11 -0.80
C GLU A 143 -5.03 22.57 -0.72
N ASP A 144 -4.97 21.89 -1.87
CA ASP A 144 -4.95 20.43 -1.93
C ASP A 144 -3.66 19.86 -1.33
N ALA A 145 -2.51 20.46 -1.64
CA ALA A 145 -1.23 20.05 -1.09
C ALA A 145 -1.19 20.23 0.43
N VAL A 146 -1.69 21.35 0.94
CA VAL A 146 -1.80 21.63 2.38
C VAL A 146 -2.77 20.64 3.05
N HIS A 147 -3.93 20.38 2.44
CA HIS A 147 -4.90 19.43 2.96
C HIS A 147 -4.32 18.02 3.05
N TRP A 148 -3.66 17.57 1.98
CA TRP A 148 -3.01 16.26 1.89
C TRP A 148 -1.97 16.05 3.00
N HIS A 149 -1.02 16.99 3.10
CA HIS A 149 0.07 16.90 4.07
C HIS A 149 -0.37 17.13 5.50
N ARG A 150 -1.39 17.96 5.73
CA ARG A 150 -1.99 18.12 7.07
C ARG A 150 -2.66 16.83 7.52
N THR A 151 -3.41 16.16 6.64
CA THR A 151 -4.07 14.89 6.92
C THR A 151 -3.05 13.79 7.24
N ALA A 152 -1.94 13.74 6.49
CA ALA A 152 -0.82 12.85 6.78
C ALA A 152 -0.22 13.10 8.15
N LYS A 153 0.10 14.37 8.47
CA LYS A 153 0.66 14.75 9.76
C LYS A 153 -0.25 14.34 10.91
N THR A 154 -1.53 14.71 10.86
CA THR A 154 -2.52 14.36 11.89
C THR A 154 -2.66 12.86 12.10
N THR A 155 -2.53 12.05 11.04
CA THR A 155 -2.55 10.58 11.16
C THR A 155 -1.33 10.05 11.90
N CYS A 156 -0.17 10.69 11.77
CA CYS A 156 1.07 10.31 12.42
C CYS A 156 1.22 10.81 13.86
N GLU A 157 0.51 11.88 14.25
CA GLU A 157 0.64 12.53 15.58
C GLU A 157 0.57 11.56 16.78
N PRO A 158 -0.35 10.56 16.82
CA PRO A 158 -0.42 9.62 17.95
C PRO A 158 0.79 8.69 18.08
N PHE A 159 1.64 8.58 17.05
CA PHE A 159 2.74 7.63 16.98
C PHE A 159 4.11 8.27 17.25
N GLY A 160 4.17 9.59 17.46
CA GLY A 160 5.39 10.34 17.76
C GLY A 160 5.58 11.54 16.84
N GLU A 161 6.22 12.59 17.37
CA GLU A 161 6.45 13.85 16.64
C GLU A 161 7.40 13.69 15.44
N ASP A 162 8.26 12.67 15.45
CA ASP A 162 9.24 12.38 14.41
C ASP A 162 8.67 11.53 13.25
N VAL A 163 7.49 10.92 13.43
CA VAL A 163 6.92 9.97 12.47
C VAL A 163 6.59 10.63 11.14
N TYR A 164 5.85 11.75 11.15
CA TYR A 164 5.51 12.47 9.91
C TYR A 164 6.77 13.01 9.21
N PRO A 165 7.66 13.78 9.87
CA PRO A 165 8.87 14.28 9.21
C PRO A 165 9.71 13.17 8.55
N ARG A 166 9.90 12.04 9.25
CA ARG A 166 10.68 10.90 8.74
C ARG A 166 10.03 10.26 7.52
N TYR A 167 8.74 9.92 7.57
CA TYR A 167 8.06 9.24 6.47
C TYR A 167 7.75 10.15 5.29
N LYS A 168 7.56 11.45 5.54
CA LYS A 168 7.47 12.46 4.47
C LYS A 168 8.78 12.54 3.72
N GLN A 169 9.91 12.73 4.43
CA GLN A 169 11.23 12.78 3.80
C GLN A 169 11.51 11.50 3.00
N TRP A 170 11.21 10.34 3.57
CA TRP A 170 11.41 9.07 2.86
C TRP A 170 10.55 8.98 1.58
N CYS A 171 9.33 9.52 1.59
CA CYS A 171 8.49 9.60 0.40
C CYS A 171 9.13 10.45 -0.71
N ASP A 172 9.70 11.60 -0.35
CA ASP A 172 10.41 12.48 -1.30
C ASP A 172 11.61 11.79 -1.94
N GLU A 173 12.41 11.08 -1.13
CA GLU A 173 13.62 10.38 -1.56
C GLU A 173 13.31 9.16 -2.42
N TYR A 174 12.27 8.41 -2.06
CA TYR A 174 11.90 7.16 -2.73
C TYR A 174 11.29 7.42 -4.11
N PHE A 175 10.37 8.39 -4.23
CA PHE A 175 9.69 8.70 -5.48
C PHE A 175 10.40 9.77 -6.31
N TYR A 176 11.72 9.63 -6.47
CA TYR A 176 12.56 10.54 -7.24
C TYR A 176 13.02 9.95 -8.57
N LEU A 177 12.75 10.64 -9.68
CA LEU A 177 13.14 10.23 -11.01
C LEU A 177 14.56 10.72 -11.31
N LYS A 178 15.58 9.97 -10.88
CA LYS A 178 17.00 10.35 -10.99
C LYS A 178 17.43 10.83 -12.38
N HIS A 179 16.92 10.21 -13.45
CA HIS A 179 17.29 10.57 -14.83
C HIS A 179 16.60 11.85 -15.35
N ARG A 180 15.56 12.34 -14.65
CA ARG A 180 14.84 13.59 -14.95
C ARG A 180 15.13 14.69 -13.92
N ASN A 181 15.76 14.33 -12.81
CA ASN A 181 16.05 15.22 -11.70
C ASN A 181 14.78 15.88 -11.12
N GLU A 182 13.68 15.11 -11.03
CA GLU A 182 12.38 15.59 -10.55
C GLU A 182 11.69 14.53 -9.67
N PRO A 183 10.85 14.92 -8.69
CA PRO A 183 10.00 13.98 -7.96
C PRO A 183 8.84 13.51 -8.86
N ARG A 184 8.26 12.35 -8.55
CA ARG A 184 7.05 11.85 -9.24
C ARG A 184 5.83 12.74 -8.98
N GLY A 185 5.74 13.33 -7.79
CA GLY A 185 4.61 14.12 -7.33
C GLY A 185 4.96 14.94 -6.09
N ILE A 186 3.94 15.36 -5.34
CA ILE A 186 4.12 16.19 -4.13
C ILE A 186 4.34 15.36 -2.84
N GLY A 187 4.53 14.05 -2.98
CA GLY A 187 4.81 13.13 -1.89
C GLY A 187 3.59 12.83 -1.01
N GLY A 188 3.89 12.50 0.25
CA GLY A 188 2.93 12.02 1.24
C GLY A 188 3.70 11.28 2.33
N LEU A 189 3.46 9.97 2.48
CA LEU A 189 4.15 9.11 3.43
C LEU A 189 4.78 7.91 2.72
N PHE A 190 5.95 7.46 3.19
CA PHE A 190 6.55 6.19 2.82
C PHE A 190 7.29 5.56 4.01
N PHE A 191 7.12 4.25 4.22
CA PHE A 191 7.74 3.47 5.29
C PHE A 191 7.85 1.96 4.99
#